data_AF-A0A0P8C9N2-F1
#
_entry.id   AF-A0A0P8C9N2-F1
#
_cell.length_a   1.000
_cell.length_b   1.000
_cell.length_c   1.000
_cell.angle_alpha   90.00
_cell.angle_beta   90.00
_cell.angle_gamma   90.00
#
_symmetry.space_group_name_H-M   'P 1'
#
loop_
_entity.id
_entity.type
_entity.pdbx_description
1 polymer ?
#
loop_
_entity_poly.entity_id
_entity_poly.type
_entity_poly.pdbx_seq_one_letter_code
_entity_poly.pdbx_strand_id
1 'polypeptide(L)'
;MPIQDCAMTQDLQDQIFSLQQTIQSLEQERRDLAVHPLLPPEDASPAVIVEAYRAQARASAEQAAEIKGIDDAIAALQRQLRQKRALVGHYREHQRDPLREEIEQAKAKAEHYAERINELSSELIIEVRSLKEIADQLSPLYWQYEGKPFITGFKRVTVPHVRSDSTVWNVVNRVV
;
A
#
# COMPACT_ATOMS: atom_id res chain seq x y z
N MET A 1 -6.93 14.05 -10.58
CA MET A 1 -7.10 14.57 -9.21
C MET A 1 -7.07 13.39 -8.24
N PRO A 2 -5.90 12.91 -7.78
CA PRO A 2 -5.79 11.59 -7.12
C PRO A 2 -6.17 11.57 -5.64
N ILE A 3 -6.26 12.74 -4.98
CA ILE A 3 -6.43 12.82 -3.52
C ILE A 3 -7.84 12.40 -3.08
N GLN A 4 -8.86 12.67 -3.92
CA GLN A 4 -10.25 12.31 -3.62
C GLN A 4 -10.47 10.78 -3.66
N ASP A 5 -9.84 10.08 -4.60
CA ASP A 5 -10.01 8.63 -4.75
C ASP A 5 -9.39 7.84 -3.58
N CYS A 6 -8.22 8.27 -3.08
CA CYS A 6 -7.63 7.68 -1.87
C CYS A 6 -8.57 7.81 -0.66
N ALA A 7 -9.12 9.01 -0.42
CA ALA A 7 -10.05 9.25 0.68
C ALA A 7 -11.32 8.39 0.57
N MET A 8 -11.90 8.26 -0.62
CA MET A 8 -13.06 7.40 -0.87
C MET A 8 -12.76 5.91 -0.64
N THR A 9 -11.58 5.43 -0.99
CA THR A 9 -11.19 4.03 -0.71
C THR A 9 -10.94 3.75 0.77
N GLN A 10 -10.59 4.77 1.57
CA GLN A 10 -10.43 4.62 3.03
C GLN A 10 -11.80 4.56 3.72
N ASP A 11 -12.70 5.51 3.41
CA ASP A 11 -14.08 5.54 3.93
C ASP A 11 -14.84 4.23 3.61
N LEU A 12 -14.69 3.68 2.40
CA LEU A 12 -15.25 2.38 2.06
C LEU A 12 -14.66 1.21 2.87
N GLN A 13 -13.40 1.27 3.29
CA GLN A 13 -12.77 0.25 4.13
C GLN A 13 -13.25 0.35 5.58
N ASP A 14 -13.38 1.56 6.12
CA ASP A 14 -13.89 1.80 7.47
C ASP A 14 -15.36 1.36 7.58
N GLN A 15 -16.17 1.62 6.54
CA GLN A 15 -17.54 1.11 6.43
C GLN A 15 -17.62 -0.42 6.29
N ILE A 16 -16.68 -1.05 5.59
CA ILE A 16 -16.57 -2.53 5.52
C ILE A 16 -16.23 -3.11 6.90
N PHE A 17 -15.31 -2.50 7.64
CA PHE A 17 -14.94 -2.92 8.99
C PHE A 17 -16.11 -2.79 9.96
N SER A 18 -16.82 -1.65 9.94
CA SER A 18 -18.03 -1.44 10.75
C SER A 18 -19.10 -2.50 10.48
N LEU A 19 -19.41 -2.77 9.20
CA LEU A 19 -20.38 -3.84 8.82
C LEU A 19 -19.96 -5.22 9.33
N GLN A 20 -18.66 -5.54 9.31
CA GLN A 20 -18.16 -6.81 9.85
C GLN A 20 -18.33 -6.91 11.36
N GLN A 21 -18.07 -5.83 12.10
CA GLN A 21 -18.31 -5.79 13.55
C GLN A 21 -19.79 -5.95 13.90
N THR A 22 -20.69 -5.26 13.17
CA THR A 22 -22.14 -5.39 13.38
C THR A 22 -22.65 -6.81 13.11
N ILE A 23 -22.20 -7.45 12.02
CA ILE A 23 -22.54 -8.85 11.73
C ILE A 23 -22.05 -9.77 12.85
N GLN A 24 -20.81 -9.60 13.33
CA GLN A 24 -20.25 -10.41 14.40
C GLN A 24 -21.01 -10.25 15.73
N SER A 25 -21.48 -9.04 16.04
CA SER A 25 -22.32 -8.78 17.23
C SER A 25 -23.67 -9.50 17.13
N LEU A 26 -24.35 -9.39 15.98
CA LEU A 26 -25.63 -10.06 15.73
C LEU A 26 -25.50 -11.59 15.73
N GLU A 27 -24.40 -12.14 15.19
CA GLU A 27 -24.10 -13.57 15.26
C GLU A 27 -23.89 -14.07 16.69
N GLN A 28 -23.43 -13.21 17.61
CA GLN A 28 -23.29 -13.55 19.03
C GLN A 28 -24.63 -13.46 19.77
N GLU A 29 -25.38 -12.37 19.58
CA GLU A 29 -26.74 -12.18 20.11
C GLU A 29 -27.67 -13.35 19.74
N ARG A 30 -27.61 -13.79 18.47
CA ARG A 30 -28.31 -14.98 17.97
C ARG A 30 -27.96 -16.28 18.71
N ARG A 31 -26.71 -16.44 19.17
CA ARG A 31 -26.28 -17.63 19.94
C ARG A 31 -26.77 -17.55 21.38
N ASP A 32 -26.71 -16.36 21.97
CA ASP A 32 -27.10 -16.13 23.36
C ASP A 32 -28.63 -16.30 23.54
N LEU A 33 -29.43 -15.98 22.51
CA LEU A 33 -30.88 -16.23 22.46
C LEU A 33 -31.28 -17.71 22.30
N ALA A 34 -30.36 -18.63 21.97
CA ALA A 34 -30.70 -20.02 21.60
C ALA A 34 -30.86 -20.98 22.81
N VAL A 35 -31.07 -20.44 24.03
CA VAL A 35 -30.91 -21.10 25.35
C VAL A 35 -31.92 -20.49 26.34
N HIS A 36 -32.66 -21.19 27.23
CA HIS A 36 -32.89 -22.61 27.54
C HIS A 36 -34.42 -22.88 27.64
N PRO A 37 -34.90 -24.14 27.70
CA PRO A 37 -36.27 -24.45 28.13
C PRO A 37 -36.45 -24.18 29.64
N LEU A 38 -37.49 -23.42 30.04
CA LEU A 38 -37.88 -23.32 31.44
C LEU A 38 -38.68 -24.56 31.85
N LEU A 39 -38.15 -25.33 32.81
CA LEU A 39 -38.88 -26.41 33.46
C LEU A 39 -39.62 -25.87 34.70
N PRO A 40 -40.91 -26.19 34.90
CA PRO A 40 -41.61 -25.84 36.13
C PRO A 40 -41.03 -26.61 37.34
N PRO A 41 -41.09 -26.05 38.56
CA PRO A 41 -40.63 -26.73 39.76
C PRO A 41 -41.46 -27.99 40.07
N GLU A 42 -40.83 -29.01 40.65
CA GLU A 42 -41.43 -30.36 40.80
C GLU A 42 -42.71 -30.37 41.66
N ASP A 43 -42.86 -29.46 42.62
CA ASP A 43 -44.03 -29.33 43.50
C ASP A 43 -45.12 -28.37 42.95
N ALA A 44 -45.07 -27.99 41.66
CA ALA A 44 -46.03 -27.05 41.07
C ALA A 44 -47.46 -27.62 41.01
N SER A 45 -48.46 -26.78 41.32
CA SER A 45 -49.86 -27.16 41.14
C SER A 45 -50.21 -27.34 39.65
N PRO A 46 -51.22 -28.17 39.29
CA PRO A 46 -51.57 -28.40 37.88
C PRO A 46 -51.91 -27.12 37.09
N ALA A 47 -52.45 -26.10 37.75
CA ALA A 47 -52.70 -24.79 37.13
C ALA A 47 -51.39 -24.05 36.81
N VAL A 48 -50.44 -24.04 37.74
CA VAL A 48 -49.10 -23.45 37.56
C VAL A 48 -48.32 -24.17 36.47
N ILE A 49 -48.45 -25.50 36.36
CA ILE A 49 -47.86 -26.27 35.26
C ILE A 49 -48.45 -25.80 33.90
N VAL A 50 -49.77 -25.74 33.76
CA VAL A 50 -50.41 -25.30 32.51
C VAL A 50 -50.05 -23.86 32.15
N GLU A 51 -49.93 -22.97 33.14
CA GLU A 51 -49.52 -21.58 32.93
C GLU A 51 -48.05 -21.48 32.50
N ALA A 52 -47.14 -22.23 33.15
CA ALA A 52 -45.73 -22.30 32.78
C ALA A 52 -45.53 -22.83 31.35
N TYR A 53 -46.23 -23.91 30.96
CA TYR A 53 -46.16 -24.43 29.58
C TYR A 53 -46.75 -23.45 28.55
N ARG A 54 -47.79 -22.69 28.89
CA ARG A 54 -48.33 -21.62 28.02
C ARG A 54 -47.39 -20.43 27.91
N ALA A 55 -46.71 -20.04 28.98
CA ALA A 55 -45.69 -19.00 28.96
C ALA A 55 -44.48 -19.43 28.11
N GLN A 56 -43.97 -20.65 28.31
CA GLN A 56 -42.89 -21.23 27.51
C GLN A 56 -43.23 -21.27 26.01
N ALA A 57 -44.47 -21.66 25.64
CA ALA A 57 -44.90 -21.70 24.24
C ALA A 57 -45.01 -20.31 23.58
N ARG A 58 -45.30 -19.25 24.36
CA ARG A 58 -45.28 -17.86 23.88
C ARG A 58 -43.86 -17.34 23.74
N ALA A 59 -43.04 -17.51 24.78
CA ALA A 59 -41.63 -17.15 24.78
C ALA A 59 -40.87 -17.81 23.62
N SER A 60 -41.13 -19.10 23.32
CA SER A 60 -40.51 -19.76 22.17
C SER A 60 -40.94 -19.21 20.81
N ALA A 61 -42.18 -18.69 20.70
CA ALA A 61 -42.66 -18.07 19.46
C ALA A 61 -42.08 -16.66 19.25
N GLU A 62 -41.95 -15.89 20.33
CA GLU A 62 -41.29 -14.58 20.35
C GLU A 62 -39.79 -14.71 20.05
N GLN A 63 -39.08 -15.62 20.74
CA GLN A 63 -37.67 -15.94 20.47
C GLN A 63 -37.44 -16.42 19.03
N ALA A 64 -38.33 -17.26 18.48
CA ALA A 64 -38.22 -17.71 17.10
C ALA A 64 -38.41 -16.57 16.08
N ALA A 65 -39.27 -15.60 16.38
CA ALA A 65 -39.45 -14.40 15.56
C ALA A 65 -38.24 -13.45 15.66
N GLU A 66 -37.66 -13.30 16.85
CA GLU A 66 -36.47 -12.49 17.12
C GLU A 66 -35.21 -13.05 16.44
N ILE A 67 -34.93 -14.36 16.61
CA ILE A 67 -33.85 -15.06 15.91
C ILE A 67 -34.00 -14.92 14.39
N LYS A 68 -35.22 -15.05 13.86
CA LYS A 68 -35.48 -14.85 12.43
C LYS A 68 -35.21 -13.40 11.99
N GLY A 69 -35.59 -12.41 12.80
CA GLY A 69 -35.29 -11.00 12.55
C GLY A 69 -33.78 -10.73 12.49
N ILE A 70 -33.02 -11.36 13.37
CA ILE A 70 -31.55 -11.29 13.38
C ILE A 70 -30.96 -11.99 12.13
N ASP A 71 -31.46 -13.16 11.74
CA ASP A 71 -31.05 -13.88 10.52
C ASP A 71 -31.33 -13.04 9.25
N ASP A 72 -32.51 -12.41 9.15
CA ASP A 72 -32.87 -11.52 8.04
C ASP A 72 -32.00 -10.24 8.00
N ALA A 73 -31.65 -9.68 9.18
CA ALA A 73 -30.75 -8.54 9.31
C ALA A 73 -29.31 -8.88 8.89
N ILE A 74 -28.77 -10.02 9.34
CA ILE A 74 -27.46 -10.53 8.92
C ILE A 74 -27.45 -10.73 7.40
N ALA A 75 -28.49 -11.33 6.82
CA ALA A 75 -28.60 -11.54 5.38
C ALA A 75 -28.68 -10.22 4.57
N ALA A 76 -29.22 -9.13 5.14
CA ALA A 76 -29.19 -7.80 4.55
C ALA A 76 -27.78 -7.17 4.63
N LEU A 77 -27.15 -7.20 5.81
CA LEU A 77 -25.81 -6.65 6.03
C LEU A 77 -24.74 -7.37 5.20
N GLN A 78 -24.81 -8.70 5.07
CA GLN A 78 -23.94 -9.48 4.20
C GLN A 78 -24.08 -9.10 2.71
N ARG A 79 -25.28 -8.72 2.25
CA ARG A 79 -25.49 -8.21 0.88
C ARG A 79 -24.79 -6.86 0.69
N GLN A 80 -24.95 -5.92 1.64
CA GLN A 80 -24.24 -4.64 1.60
C GLN A 80 -22.72 -4.81 1.66
N LEU A 81 -22.22 -5.71 2.51
CA LEU A 81 -20.79 -6.03 2.63
C LEU A 81 -20.22 -6.55 1.30
N ARG A 82 -20.94 -7.45 0.61
CA ARG A 82 -20.53 -7.94 -0.73
C ARG A 82 -20.50 -6.81 -1.76
N GLN A 83 -21.51 -5.93 -1.78
CA GLN A 83 -21.55 -4.78 -2.70
C GLN A 83 -20.40 -3.80 -2.45
N LYS A 84 -20.12 -3.41 -1.20
CA LYS A 84 -19.01 -2.52 -0.86
C LYS A 84 -17.65 -3.13 -1.19
N ARG A 85 -17.46 -4.44 -0.96
CA ARG A 85 -16.23 -5.15 -1.37
C ARG A 85 -16.05 -5.18 -2.88
N ALA A 86 -17.12 -5.40 -3.65
CA ALA A 86 -17.06 -5.33 -5.11
C ALA A 86 -16.72 -3.93 -5.62
N LEU A 87 -17.29 -2.87 -5.02
CA LEU A 87 -16.91 -1.47 -5.30
C LEU A 87 -15.41 -1.23 -5.05
N VAL A 88 -14.87 -1.63 -3.90
CA VAL A 88 -13.43 -1.51 -3.61
C VAL A 88 -12.58 -2.33 -4.60
N GLY A 89 -13.06 -3.50 -5.03
CA GLY A 89 -12.43 -4.28 -6.10
C GLY A 89 -12.34 -3.51 -7.42
N HIS A 90 -13.46 -2.99 -7.91
CA HIS A 90 -13.51 -2.20 -9.13
C HIS A 90 -12.66 -0.93 -9.05
N TYR A 91 -12.67 -0.20 -7.92
CA TYR A 91 -11.78 0.96 -7.75
C TYR A 91 -10.30 0.56 -7.78
N ARG A 92 -9.91 -0.59 -7.20
CA ARG A 92 -8.52 -1.10 -7.26
C ARG A 92 -8.13 -1.58 -8.65
N GLU A 93 -9.05 -2.15 -9.42
CA GLU A 93 -8.83 -2.53 -10.82
C GLU A 93 -8.68 -1.30 -11.72
N HIS A 94 -9.52 -0.28 -11.55
CA HIS A 94 -9.39 1.01 -12.23
C HIS A 94 -8.14 1.81 -11.79
N GLN A 95 -7.59 1.53 -10.60
CA GLN A 95 -6.32 2.12 -10.13
C GLN A 95 -5.07 1.35 -10.58
N ARG A 96 -5.22 0.15 -11.19
CA ARG A 96 -4.15 -0.47 -12.00
C ARG A 96 -4.08 0.24 -13.35
N ASP A 97 -3.57 1.46 -13.32
CA ASP A 97 -3.22 2.19 -14.52
C ASP A 97 -1.96 1.56 -15.15
N PRO A 98 -2.05 0.89 -16.32
CA PRO A 98 -0.88 0.26 -16.95
C PRO A 98 0.19 1.29 -17.29
N LEU A 99 -0.19 2.54 -17.55
CA LEU A 99 0.74 3.65 -17.74
C LEU A 99 1.58 3.91 -16.49
N ARG A 100 1.02 3.72 -15.29
CA ARG A 100 1.76 3.90 -14.03
C ARG A 100 2.77 2.77 -13.82
N GLU A 101 2.41 1.53 -14.14
CA GLU A 101 3.34 0.40 -14.06
C GLU A 101 4.48 0.52 -15.09
N GLU A 102 4.17 0.98 -16.30
CA GLU A 102 5.17 1.32 -17.32
C GLU A 102 6.08 2.48 -16.87
N ILE A 103 5.53 3.53 -16.25
CA ILE A 103 6.31 4.64 -15.67
C ILE A 103 7.24 4.17 -14.55
N GLU A 104 6.79 3.32 -13.62
CA GLU A 104 7.68 2.82 -12.55
C GLU A 104 8.78 1.89 -13.10
N GLN A 105 8.49 1.07 -14.12
CA GLN A 105 9.52 0.30 -14.82
C GLN A 105 10.52 1.20 -15.59
N ALA A 106 10.03 2.26 -16.22
CA ALA A 106 10.87 3.24 -16.93
C ALA A 106 11.76 4.03 -15.96
N LYS A 107 11.21 4.43 -14.80
CA LYS A 107 11.99 5.02 -13.70
C LYS A 107 13.09 4.08 -13.25
N ALA A 108 12.78 2.87 -12.81
CA ALA A 108 13.78 1.93 -12.29
C ALA A 108 14.95 1.69 -13.27
N LYS A 109 14.68 1.63 -14.59
CA LYS A 109 15.71 1.60 -15.63
C LYS A 109 16.54 2.89 -15.68
N ALA A 110 15.90 4.06 -15.60
CA ALA A 110 16.59 5.36 -15.56
C ALA A 110 17.45 5.54 -14.31
N GLU A 111 17.00 5.09 -13.13
CA GLU A 111 17.78 5.13 -11.88
C GLU A 111 19.06 4.30 -12.04
N HIS A 112 18.94 3.05 -12.51
CA HIS A 112 20.08 2.18 -12.79
C HIS A 112 21.10 2.79 -13.76
N TYR A 113 20.64 3.39 -14.87
CA TYR A 113 21.56 4.05 -15.80
C TYR A 113 22.23 5.30 -15.21
N ALA A 114 21.53 6.05 -14.36
CA ALA A 114 22.08 7.23 -13.70
C ALA A 114 23.10 6.88 -12.61
N GLU A 115 22.87 5.82 -11.83
CA GLU A 115 23.87 5.21 -10.96
C GLU A 115 25.10 4.77 -11.76
N ARG A 116 24.89 4.05 -12.87
CA ARG A 116 25.98 3.60 -13.74
C ARG A 116 26.79 4.74 -14.35
N ILE A 117 26.14 5.84 -14.72
CA ILE A 117 26.83 7.07 -15.16
C ILE A 117 27.69 7.63 -14.02
N ASN A 118 27.21 7.62 -12.79
CA ASN A 118 27.95 8.13 -11.63
C ASN A 118 29.18 7.29 -11.26
N GLU A 119 29.08 5.96 -11.38
CA GLU A 119 30.22 5.03 -11.25
C GLU A 119 31.31 5.35 -12.28
N LEU A 120 30.97 5.26 -13.58
CA LEU A 120 31.89 5.52 -14.69
C LEU A 120 32.50 6.93 -14.65
N SER A 121 31.74 7.90 -14.15
CA SER A 121 32.20 9.27 -13.93
C SER A 121 33.22 9.38 -12.80
N SER A 122 33.07 8.57 -11.75
CA SER A 122 34.03 8.51 -10.65
C SER A 122 35.34 7.84 -11.08
N GLU A 123 35.26 6.80 -11.91
CA GLU A 123 36.42 6.17 -12.57
C GLU A 123 37.13 7.17 -13.50
N LEU A 124 36.38 7.86 -14.37
CA LEU A 124 36.92 8.84 -15.31
C LEU A 124 37.58 10.04 -14.61
N ILE A 125 37.08 10.46 -13.44
CA ILE A 125 37.71 11.48 -12.59
C ILE A 125 39.12 11.06 -12.15
N ILE A 126 39.31 9.78 -11.79
CA ILE A 126 40.60 9.24 -11.37
C ILE A 126 41.56 9.19 -12.56
N GLU A 127 41.13 8.62 -13.69
CA GLU A 127 41.95 8.52 -14.91
C GLU A 127 42.39 9.88 -15.45
N VAL A 128 41.48 10.88 -15.48
CA VAL A 128 41.80 12.25 -15.89
C VAL A 128 42.85 12.89 -14.98
N ARG A 129 42.79 12.63 -13.67
CA ARG A 129 43.78 13.16 -12.71
C ARG A 129 45.14 12.49 -12.86
N SER A 130 45.19 11.16 -12.98
CA SER A 130 46.43 10.43 -13.24
C SER A 130 47.09 10.87 -14.55
N LEU A 131 46.31 11.05 -15.63
CA LEU A 131 46.82 11.55 -16.90
C LEU A 131 47.31 13.00 -16.81
N LYS A 132 46.63 13.84 -16.01
CA LYS A 132 47.08 15.21 -15.71
C LYS A 132 48.40 15.22 -14.96
N GLU A 133 48.57 14.38 -13.94
CA GLU A 133 49.81 14.29 -13.15
C GLU A 133 50.99 13.84 -14.04
N ILE A 134 50.79 12.84 -14.90
CA ILE A 134 51.78 12.40 -15.89
C ILE A 134 52.10 13.55 -16.86
N ALA A 135 51.11 14.28 -17.35
CA ALA A 135 51.31 15.41 -18.25
C ALA A 135 52.07 16.57 -17.58
N ASP A 136 51.77 16.89 -16.32
CA ASP A 136 52.45 17.95 -15.57
C ASP A 136 53.91 17.56 -15.24
N GLN A 137 54.19 16.28 -14.96
CA GLN A 137 55.56 15.76 -14.77
C GLN A 137 56.37 15.73 -16.06
N LEU A 138 55.77 15.30 -17.18
CA LEU A 138 56.47 15.11 -18.44
C LEU A 138 56.63 16.41 -19.24
N SER A 139 55.71 17.38 -19.10
CA SER A 139 55.71 18.61 -19.90
C SER A 139 57.02 19.43 -19.82
N PRO A 140 57.68 19.62 -18.66
CA PRO A 140 58.97 20.34 -18.60
C PRO A 140 60.08 19.62 -19.38
N LEU A 141 60.16 18.29 -19.28
CA LEU A 141 61.15 17.47 -19.97
C LEU A 141 60.88 17.44 -21.49
N TYR A 142 59.62 17.26 -21.87
CA TYR A 142 59.20 17.24 -23.26
C TYR A 142 59.40 18.61 -23.93
N TRP A 143 59.20 19.72 -23.20
CA TRP A 143 59.50 21.06 -23.70
C TRP A 143 61.00 21.27 -23.96
N GLN A 144 61.88 20.74 -23.09
CA GLN A 144 63.33 20.80 -23.29
C GLN A 144 63.82 20.04 -24.52
N TYR A 145 63.10 19.00 -24.95
CA TYR A 145 63.46 18.15 -26.09
C TYR A 145 62.78 18.57 -27.41
N GLU A 146 61.48 18.90 -27.38
CA GLU A 146 60.64 19.13 -28.56
C GLU A 146 60.15 20.59 -28.71
N GLY A 147 60.43 21.47 -27.75
CA GLY A 147 60.01 22.88 -27.79
C GLY A 147 58.50 23.12 -27.70
N LYS A 148 57.73 22.09 -27.34
CA LYS A 148 56.25 22.09 -27.26
C LYS A 148 55.78 21.27 -26.04
N PRO A 149 54.56 21.47 -25.53
CA PRO A 149 54.03 20.68 -24.41
C PRO A 149 53.57 19.30 -24.88
N PHE A 150 53.60 18.30 -23.97
CA PHE A 150 53.24 16.92 -24.29
C PHE A 150 51.72 16.73 -24.45
N ILE A 151 50.93 17.19 -23.47
CA ILE A 151 49.47 17.22 -23.51
C ILE A 151 49.00 18.59 -23.04
N THR A 152 47.96 19.14 -23.68
CA THR A 152 47.31 20.40 -23.28
C THR A 152 45.80 20.20 -23.18
N GLY A 153 45.13 21.01 -22.35
CA GLY A 153 43.66 21.00 -22.23
C GLY A 153 43.11 20.88 -20.80
N PHE A 154 43.92 20.43 -19.82
CA PHE A 154 43.51 20.18 -18.43
C PHE A 154 43.06 21.41 -17.60
N LYS A 155 42.81 22.58 -18.21
CA LYS A 155 42.39 23.78 -17.47
C LYS A 155 40.97 23.69 -16.90
N ARG A 156 40.07 22.96 -17.56
CA ARG A 156 38.70 22.67 -17.12
C ARG A 156 38.23 21.37 -17.76
N VAL A 157 38.56 20.23 -17.17
CA VAL A 157 37.89 18.98 -17.53
C VAL A 157 36.59 18.89 -16.73
N THR A 158 35.51 18.51 -17.39
CA THR A 158 34.21 18.31 -16.75
C THR A 158 33.68 16.93 -17.06
N VAL A 159 33.21 16.25 -16.02
CA VAL A 159 32.63 14.90 -16.09
C VAL A 159 31.15 14.99 -15.68
N PRO A 160 30.24 14.32 -16.40
CA PRO A 160 28.82 14.32 -16.05
C PRO A 160 28.58 13.69 -14.66
N HIS A 161 27.51 14.08 -14.00
CA HIS A 161 27.06 13.47 -12.76
C HIS A 161 25.56 13.66 -12.64
N VAL A 162 24.82 12.57 -12.45
CA VAL A 162 23.37 12.61 -12.34
C VAL A 162 22.98 12.69 -10.86
N ARG A 163 22.18 13.70 -10.49
CA ARG A 163 21.62 13.85 -9.15
C ARG A 163 20.09 13.80 -9.19
N SER A 164 19.47 13.23 -8.16
CA SER A 164 18.03 13.27 -7.97
C SER A 164 17.67 14.43 -7.03
N ASP A 165 17.10 15.49 -7.58
CA ASP A 165 16.56 16.62 -6.80
C ASP A 165 15.09 16.32 -6.45
N SER A 166 14.91 15.39 -5.51
CA SER A 166 13.65 14.84 -4.94
C SER A 166 12.62 14.21 -5.89
N THR A 167 12.33 14.84 -7.03
CA THR A 167 11.37 14.34 -8.04
C THR A 167 11.89 14.45 -9.47
N VAL A 168 13.01 15.14 -9.70
CA VAL A 168 13.59 15.37 -11.03
C VAL A 168 15.06 14.97 -11.04
N TRP A 169 15.46 14.19 -12.05
CA TRP A 169 16.83 13.76 -12.25
C TRP A 169 17.56 14.78 -13.15
N ASN A 170 18.61 15.39 -12.62
CA ASN A 170 19.38 16.45 -13.26
C ASN A 170 20.80 15.97 -13.57
N VAL A 171 21.23 16.09 -14.84
CA VAL A 171 22.61 15.85 -15.25
C VAL A 171 23.41 17.14 -15.04
N VAL A 172 24.41 17.10 -14.16
CA VAL A 172 25.25 18.23 -13.78
C VAL A 172 26.71 17.90 -14.10
N ASN A 173 27.40 18.80 -14.80
CA ASN A 173 28.81 18.62 -15.11
C ASN A 173 29.67 19.05 -13.91
N ARG A 174 30.36 18.09 -13.27
CA ARG A 174 31.34 18.33 -12.21
C ARG A 174 32.70 18.69 -12.83
N VAL A 175 33.33 19.75 -12.34
CA VAL A 175 34.72 20.08 -12.69
C VAL A 175 35.67 19.14 -11.94
N VAL A 176 36.70 18.63 -12.62
CA VAL A 176 37.63 17.61 -12.13
C VAL A 176 38.93 18.19 -11.58
#